data_AF-A0A1J5QHA1-F1
#
_entry.id   AF-A0A1J5QHA1-F1
#
_cell.length_a   1.000
_cell.length_b   1.000
_cell.length_c   1.000
_cell.angle_alpha   90.00
_cell.angle_beta   90.00
_cell.angle_gamma   90.00
#
_symmetry.space_group_name_H-M   'P 1'
#
loop_
_entity.id
_entity.type
_entity.pdbx_description
1 polymer ?
#
loop_
_entity_poly.entity_id
_entity_poly.type
_entity_poly.pdbx_seq_one_letter_code
_entity_poly.pdbx_strand_id
1 'polypeptide(L)'
;MLSNGKCIPEGSLEPTATIVWNRMLGLMDSHDFVLRNSFACHPHHEGDMLTNRTPAEEEIETGPDTLHTFLKAFPVREVVAVGRKCEGALKALGINCESVRHPANGGANKFREGIEQILRSGMRCAVRLEPCAA
;
A
#
# COMPACT_ATOMS: atom_id res chain seq x y z
N MET A 1 17.33 3.91 -11.16
CA MET A 1 16.17 4.67 -10.65
C MET A 1 16.65 6.05 -10.23
N LEU A 2 15.85 7.11 -10.46
CA LEU A 2 16.22 8.45 -10.04
C LEU A 2 15.83 8.65 -8.57
N SER A 3 16.72 9.26 -7.80
CA SER A 3 16.37 9.87 -6.52
C SER A 3 16.69 11.36 -6.62
N ASN A 4 15.69 12.22 -6.39
CA ASN A 4 15.82 13.68 -6.55
C ASN A 4 16.42 14.13 -7.90
N GLY A 5 15.99 13.50 -9.01
CA GLY A 5 16.43 13.87 -10.36
C GLY A 5 17.85 13.44 -10.73
N LYS A 6 18.49 12.55 -9.95
CA LYS A 6 19.81 12.00 -10.26
C LYS A 6 19.76 10.49 -10.46
N CYS A 7 20.41 10.01 -11.52
CA CYS A 7 20.55 8.58 -11.78
C CYS A 7 21.54 8.00 -10.78
N ILE A 8 21.09 7.02 -10.00
CA ILE A 8 21.91 6.28 -9.05
C ILE A 8 22.15 4.88 -9.64
N PRO A 9 23.36 4.60 -10.17
CA PRO A 9 23.71 3.29 -10.74
C PRO A 9 23.53 2.14 -9.75
N GLU A 10 23.70 2.41 -8.45
CA GLU A 10 23.58 1.44 -7.35
C GLU A 10 22.11 1.18 -6.95
N GLY A 11 21.16 1.90 -7.55
CA GLY A 11 19.73 1.85 -7.21
C GLY A 11 19.30 3.01 -6.31
N SER A 12 18.04 3.45 -6.45
CA SER A 12 17.49 4.49 -5.58
C SER A 12 16.98 3.87 -4.28
N LEU A 13 17.22 4.54 -3.16
CA LEU A 13 16.47 4.26 -1.94
C LEU A 13 15.02 4.67 -2.15
N GLU A 14 14.09 3.74 -1.89
CA GLU A 14 12.67 4.04 -1.75
C GLU A 14 12.37 4.18 -0.24
N PRO A 15 12.37 5.41 0.32
CA PRO A 15 12.35 5.59 1.77
C PRO A 15 11.06 5.04 2.39
N THR A 16 9.95 5.13 1.67
CA THR A 16 8.66 4.58 2.09
C THR A 16 8.75 3.07 2.30
N ALA A 17 9.25 2.32 1.31
CA ALA A 17 9.38 0.87 1.41
C ALA A 17 10.28 0.47 2.57
N THR A 18 11.42 1.14 2.74
CA THR A 18 12.32 0.89 3.89
C THR A 18 11.61 1.07 5.23
N ILE A 19 10.82 2.13 5.39
CA ILE A 19 10.07 2.38 6.63
C ILE A 19 9.02 1.30 6.87
N VAL A 20 8.25 0.94 5.85
CA VAL A 20 7.19 -0.08 5.96
C VAL A 20 7.79 -1.44 6.31
N TRP A 21 8.76 -1.91 5.53
CA TRP A 21 9.40 -3.21 5.74
C TRP A 21 10.05 -3.33 7.11
N ASN A 22 10.89 -2.35 7.51
CA ASN A 22 11.55 -2.39 8.80
C ASN A 22 10.55 -2.39 9.96
N ARG A 23 9.43 -1.67 9.81
CA ARG A 23 8.40 -1.64 10.85
C ARG A 23 7.67 -2.97 10.97
N MET A 24 7.29 -3.57 9.84
CA MET A 24 6.55 -4.84 9.83
C MET A 24 7.41 -5.99 10.32
N LEU A 25 8.66 -6.09 9.85
CA LEU A 25 9.62 -7.12 10.31
C LEU A 25 10.00 -6.97 11.79
N GLY A 26 9.89 -5.76 12.35
CA GLY A 26 10.06 -5.54 13.79
C GLY A 26 8.86 -5.95 14.64
N LEU A 27 7.74 -6.34 14.01
CA LEU A 27 6.46 -6.63 14.67
C LEU A 27 5.97 -8.07 14.48
N MET A 28 6.32 -8.70 13.35
CA MET A 28 5.83 -10.03 12.99
C MET A 28 6.76 -10.69 11.96
N ASP A 29 6.55 -11.99 11.71
CA ASP A 29 7.30 -12.73 10.68
C ASP A 29 6.92 -12.24 9.28
N SER A 30 7.88 -12.28 8.35
CA SER A 30 7.65 -11.96 6.93
C SER A 30 6.56 -12.79 6.26
N HIS A 31 6.25 -13.98 6.78
CA HIS A 31 5.19 -14.85 6.29
C HIS A 31 3.79 -14.50 6.82
N ASP A 32 3.69 -13.62 7.83
CA ASP A 32 2.42 -13.25 8.46
C ASP A 32 1.76 -12.02 7.83
N PHE A 33 2.44 -11.31 6.93
CA PHE A 33 1.90 -10.14 6.26
C PHE A 33 2.21 -10.10 4.77
N VAL A 34 1.38 -9.36 4.05
CA VAL A 34 1.54 -9.11 2.62
C VAL A 34 1.39 -7.62 2.37
N LEU A 35 2.28 -7.06 1.55
CA LEU A 35 2.26 -5.65 1.15
C LEU A 35 1.92 -5.53 -0.33
N ARG A 36 1.03 -4.58 -0.66
CA ARG A 36 0.67 -4.26 -2.04
C ARG A 36 0.36 -2.79 -2.18
N ASN A 37 0.92 -2.15 -3.20
CA ASN A 37 0.51 -0.81 -3.60
C ASN A 37 -0.92 -0.86 -4.16
N SER A 38 -1.77 0.09 -3.77
CA SER A 38 -3.14 0.18 -4.30
C SER A 38 -3.16 0.44 -5.81
N PHE A 39 -2.14 1.09 -6.35
CA PHE A 39 -1.85 1.16 -7.78
C PHE A 39 -0.60 0.33 -8.09
N ALA A 40 -0.74 -0.65 -8.98
CA ALA A 40 0.29 -1.67 -9.22
C ALA A 40 1.44 -1.20 -10.14
N CYS A 41 1.23 -0.14 -10.90
CA CYS A 41 2.18 0.32 -11.91
C CYS A 41 3.12 1.41 -11.36
N HIS A 42 4.19 1.68 -12.10
CA HIS A 42 5.14 2.76 -11.81
C HIS A 42 4.82 4.00 -12.66
N PRO A 43 4.09 4.98 -12.12
CA PRO A 43 3.77 6.21 -12.84
C PRO A 43 5.03 7.08 -12.94
N HIS A 44 5.39 7.44 -14.17
CA HIS A 44 6.58 8.24 -14.45
C HIS A 44 6.22 9.39 -15.41
N HIS A 45 7.05 10.42 -15.46
CA HIS A 45 6.93 11.48 -16.45
C HIS A 45 7.35 10.96 -17.83
N GLU A 46 6.64 11.39 -18.87
CA GLU A 46 6.92 10.98 -20.25
C GLU A 46 8.38 11.28 -20.61
N GLY A 47 9.06 10.31 -21.22
CA GLY A 47 10.48 10.40 -21.56
C GLY A 47 11.44 10.18 -20.38
N ASP A 48 10.95 10.04 -19.14
CA ASP A 48 11.79 9.81 -17.96
C ASP A 48 11.26 8.65 -17.08
N MET A 49 11.51 7.42 -17.54
CA MET A 49 11.09 6.14 -16.94
C MET A 49 11.54 5.93 -15.49
N LEU A 50 12.45 6.76 -14.99
CA LEU A 50 13.04 6.59 -13.66
C LEU A 50 12.49 7.63 -12.65
N THR A 51 11.61 8.53 -13.08
CA THR A 51 10.86 9.43 -12.19
C THR A 51 9.66 8.72 -11.59
N ASN A 52 9.26 9.15 -10.39
CA ASN A 52 8.01 8.74 -9.79
C ASN A 52 7.09 9.95 -9.67
N ARG A 53 5.93 9.90 -10.35
CA ARG A 53 4.89 10.93 -10.21
C ARG A 53 3.71 10.37 -9.44
N THR A 54 2.79 11.23 -9.05
CA THR A 54 1.52 10.75 -8.52
C THR A 54 0.69 10.17 -9.68
N PRO A 55 0.08 8.97 -9.55
CA PRO A 55 -0.85 8.46 -10.55
C PRO A 55 -2.03 9.43 -10.72
N ALA A 56 -2.46 9.59 -11.97
CA ALA A 56 -3.69 10.29 -12.33
C ALA A 56 -4.92 9.48 -11.87
N GLU A 57 -6.09 10.13 -11.81
CA GLU A 57 -7.31 9.49 -11.33
C GLU A 57 -7.75 8.37 -12.28
N GLU A 58 -7.66 8.62 -13.58
CA GLU A 58 -7.97 7.68 -14.65
C GLU A 58 -7.04 6.45 -14.61
N GLU A 59 -5.77 6.61 -14.20
CA GLU A 59 -4.85 5.49 -14.02
C GLU A 59 -5.26 4.65 -12.80
N ILE A 60 -5.66 5.30 -11.71
CA ILE A 60 -6.12 4.61 -10.49
C ILE A 60 -7.38 3.80 -10.78
N GLU A 61 -8.29 4.32 -11.60
CA GLU A 61 -9.53 3.66 -12.00
C GLU A 61 -9.31 2.33 -12.76
N THR A 62 -8.11 2.10 -13.31
CA THR A 62 -7.76 0.79 -13.93
C THR A 62 -7.35 -0.29 -12.92
N GLY A 63 -7.02 0.11 -11.69
CA GLY A 63 -6.51 -0.76 -10.63
C GLY A 63 -7.52 -1.65 -9.87
N PRO A 64 -8.82 -1.31 -9.73
CA PRO A 64 -9.73 -2.00 -8.81
C PRO A 64 -9.80 -3.52 -9.02
N ASP A 65 -9.93 -4.00 -10.26
CA ASP A 65 -10.05 -5.42 -10.55
C ASP A 65 -8.79 -6.20 -10.16
N THR A 66 -7.61 -5.61 -10.39
CA THR A 66 -6.34 -6.21 -10.02
C THR A 66 -6.16 -6.23 -8.50
N LEU A 67 -6.56 -5.16 -7.81
CA LEU A 67 -6.52 -5.07 -6.35
C LEU A 67 -7.50 -6.07 -5.72
N HIS A 68 -8.72 -6.17 -6.25
CA HIS A 68 -9.73 -7.12 -5.80
C HIS A 68 -9.28 -8.57 -5.99
N THR A 69 -8.71 -8.91 -7.16
CA THR A 69 -8.15 -10.25 -7.44
C THR A 69 -7.02 -10.58 -6.47
N PHE A 70 -6.14 -9.61 -6.20
CA PHE A 70 -5.08 -9.78 -5.21
C PHE A 70 -5.63 -10.08 -3.83
N LEU A 71 -6.64 -9.32 -3.36
CA LEU A 71 -7.25 -9.54 -2.05
C LEU A 71 -7.95 -10.91 -1.95
N LYS A 72 -8.51 -11.43 -3.04
CA LYS A 72 -9.06 -12.80 -3.09
C LYS A 72 -8.00 -13.89 -2.93
N ALA A 73 -6.77 -13.63 -3.34
CA ALA A 73 -5.69 -14.61 -3.29
C ALA A 73 -5.14 -14.83 -1.88
N PHE A 74 -5.39 -13.90 -0.95
CA PHE A 74 -4.86 -13.98 0.42
C PHE A 74 -5.99 -14.00 1.45
N PRO A 75 -6.16 -15.09 2.21
CA PRO A 75 -7.10 -15.13 3.33
C PRO A 75 -6.54 -14.33 4.51
N VAL A 76 -6.63 -13.00 4.43
CA VAL A 76 -6.14 -12.09 5.47
C VAL A 76 -7.20 -11.82 6.53
N ARG A 77 -6.76 -11.70 7.79
CA ARG A 77 -7.63 -11.34 8.92
C ARG A 77 -7.92 -9.84 8.99
N GLU A 78 -7.00 -9.03 8.46
CA GLU A 78 -7.01 -7.57 8.56
C GLU A 78 -6.48 -6.96 7.25
N VAL A 79 -7.15 -5.90 6.79
CA VAL A 79 -6.67 -5.04 5.71
C VAL A 79 -6.42 -3.65 6.26
N VAL A 80 -5.22 -3.15 6.04
CA VAL A 80 -4.79 -1.82 6.47
C VAL A 80 -4.44 -0.97 5.25
N ALA A 81 -5.16 0.13 5.09
CA ALA A 81 -4.89 1.15 4.09
C ALA A 81 -3.72 2.03 4.53
N VAL A 82 -2.62 1.99 3.77
CA VAL A 82 -1.48 2.90 3.98
C VAL A 82 -1.72 4.19 3.19
N GLY A 83 -2.32 5.18 3.84
CA GLY A 83 -2.64 6.48 3.27
C GLY A 83 -4.01 6.60 2.60
N ARG A 84 -4.45 7.85 2.40
CA ARG A 84 -5.81 8.20 1.92
C ARG A 84 -6.16 7.63 0.54
N LYS A 85 -5.19 7.56 -0.37
CA LYS A 85 -5.42 6.98 -1.71
C LYS A 85 -5.75 5.49 -1.63
N CYS A 86 -5.03 4.75 -0.77
CA CYS A 86 -5.29 3.33 -0.55
C CYS A 86 -6.65 3.12 0.13
N GLU A 87 -6.97 3.97 1.12
CA GLU A 87 -8.27 3.95 1.81
C GLU A 87 -9.43 4.19 0.83
N GLY A 88 -9.30 5.18 -0.06
CA GLY A 88 -10.30 5.46 -1.10
C GLY A 88 -10.48 4.29 -2.07
N ALA A 89 -9.38 3.68 -2.53
CA ALA A 89 -9.44 2.52 -3.44
C ALA A 89 -10.13 1.31 -2.79
N LEU A 90 -9.85 1.03 -1.52
CA LEU A 90 -10.50 -0.07 -0.79
C LEU A 90 -11.98 0.23 -0.53
N LYS A 91 -12.33 1.47 -0.18
CA LYS A 91 -13.72 1.91 -0.02
C LYS A 91 -14.53 1.80 -1.31
N ALA A 92 -13.94 2.16 -2.45
CA ALA A 92 -14.58 2.00 -3.76
C ALA A 92 -14.89 0.54 -4.10
N LEU A 93 -14.09 -0.40 -3.57
CA LEU A 93 -14.31 -1.84 -3.66
C LEU A 93 -15.29 -2.39 -2.60
N GLY A 94 -15.85 -1.54 -1.73
CA GLY A 94 -16.71 -1.97 -0.62
C GLY A 94 -15.96 -2.70 0.50
N ILE A 95 -14.63 -2.54 0.58
CA ILE A 95 -13.79 -3.23 1.55
C ILE A 95 -13.58 -2.34 2.76
N ASN A 96 -14.02 -2.82 3.92
CA ASN A 96 -13.72 -2.18 5.20
C ASN A 96 -12.24 -2.35 5.52
N CYS A 97 -11.59 -1.26 5.89
CA CYS A 97 -10.19 -1.25 6.28
C CYS A 97 -9.92 -0.19 7.34
N GLU A 98 -8.97 -0.47 8.21
CA GLU A 98 -8.33 0.56 9.02
C GLU A 98 -7.34 1.34 8.15
N SER A 99 -7.07 2.60 8.50
CA SER A 99 -6.12 3.41 7.75
C SER A 99 -5.03 3.99 8.64
N VAL A 100 -3.81 3.99 8.11
CA VAL A 100 -2.64 4.61 8.75
C VAL A 100 -2.09 5.72 7.87
N ARG A 101 -1.41 6.68 8.48
CA ARG A 101 -0.73 7.74 7.73
C ARG A 101 0.33 7.12 6.80
N HIS A 102 0.37 7.57 5.55
CA HIS A 102 1.43 7.16 4.62
C HIS A 102 2.81 7.64 5.12
N PRO A 103 3.88 6.81 5.07
CA PRO A 103 5.20 7.15 5.62
C PRO A 103 5.89 8.36 4.97
N ALA A 104 5.63 8.59 3.67
CA ALA A 104 6.19 9.72 2.94
C ALA A 104 5.79 11.09 3.53
N ASN A 105 6.53 12.15 3.15
CA ASN A 105 6.26 13.54 3.52
C ASN A 105 6.12 13.75 5.04
N GLY A 106 7.08 13.21 5.81
CA GLY A 106 7.11 13.32 7.28
C GLY A 106 6.11 12.43 8.02
N GLY A 107 5.42 11.53 7.33
CA GLY A 107 4.41 10.65 7.93
C GLY A 107 4.94 9.43 8.68
N ALA A 108 6.26 9.22 8.69
CA ALA A 108 6.89 8.00 9.19
C ALA A 108 6.52 7.65 10.64
N ASN A 109 6.55 8.60 11.59
CA ASN A 109 6.23 8.30 12.99
C ASN A 109 4.76 7.93 13.18
N LYS A 110 3.85 8.68 12.54
CA LYS A 110 2.41 8.41 12.58
C LYS A 110 2.05 7.06 11.94
N PHE A 111 2.76 6.66 10.89
CA PHE A 111 2.63 5.31 10.32
C PHE A 111 2.98 4.24 11.36
N ARG A 112 4.13 4.37 12.02
CA ARG A 112 4.61 3.39 13.00
C ARG A 112 3.65 3.25 14.18
N GLU A 113 3.21 4.38 14.74
CA GLU A 113 2.24 4.43 15.83
C GLU A 113 0.89 3.79 15.42
N GLY A 114 0.39 4.13 14.24
CA GLY A 114 -0.89 3.60 13.73
C GLY A 114 -0.87 2.09 13.55
N ILE A 115 0.19 1.54 12.96
CA ILE A 115 0.33 0.08 12.79
C ILE A 115 0.38 -0.64 14.15
N GLU A 116 1.16 -0.13 15.11
CA GLU A 116 1.18 -0.70 16.46
C GLU A 116 -0.19 -0.71 17.12
N GLN A 117 -0.93 0.39 16.99
CA GLN A 117 -2.25 0.51 17.59
C GLN A 117 -3.24 -0.49 17.00
N ILE A 118 -3.24 -0.66 15.68
CA ILE A 118 -4.09 -1.64 14.99
C ILE A 118 -3.78 -3.05 15.51
N LEU A 119 -2.50 -3.45 15.53
CA LEU A 119 -2.11 -4.79 15.96
C LEU A 119 -2.41 -5.06 17.43
N ARG A 120 -2.26 -4.07 18.32
CA ARG A 120 -2.62 -4.19 19.75
C ARG A 120 -4.12 -4.33 19.98
N SER A 121 -4.94 -3.71 19.13
CA SER A 121 -6.40 -3.73 19.28
C SER A 121 -7.05 -5.07 18.91
N GLY A 122 -6.30 -5.98 18.27
CA GLY A 122 -6.78 -7.33 17.90
C GLY A 122 -8.02 -7.33 16.99
N MET A 123 -8.19 -6.27 16.20
CA MET A 123 -9.45 -5.92 15.54
C MET A 123 -9.53 -6.48 14.13
N ARG A 124 -10.53 -7.35 13.90
CA ARG A 124 -10.64 -8.17 12.69
C ARG A 124 -11.36 -7.44 11.56
N CYS A 125 -10.65 -6.62 10.79
CA CYS A 125 -11.15 -6.20 9.47
C CYS A 125 -11.07 -7.39 8.49
N ALA A 126 -12.06 -8.28 8.55
CA ALA A 126 -12.10 -9.45 7.68
C ALA A 126 -12.50 -9.07 6.26
N VAL A 127 -11.72 -9.54 5.29
CA VAL A 127 -12.06 -9.49 3.87
C VAL A 127 -13.10 -10.59 3.60
N ARG A 128 -14.39 -10.24 3.64
CA ARG A 128 -15.47 -11.15 3.20
C ARG A 128 -15.80 -10.85 1.75
N LEU A 129 -15.08 -11.49 0.85
CA LEU A 129 -15.34 -11.39 -0.59
C LEU A 129 -16.37 -12.45 -0.93
N GLU A 130 -17.65 -12.07 -0.90
CA GLU A 130 -18.71 -12.88 -1.47
C GLU A 130 -18.39 -13.13 -2.96
N PRO A 131 -18.62 -14.33 -3.50
CA PRO A 131 -18.54 -14.52 -4.94
C PRO A 131 -19.58 -13.61 -5.58
N CYS A 132 -19.13 -12.78 -6.53
CA CYS A 132 -20.03 -12.11 -7.46
C CYS A 132 -20.85 -13.22 -8.10
N ALA A 133 -22.15 -13.28 -7.77
CA ALA A 133 -23.05 -14.29 -8.31
C ALA A 133 -23.01 -14.21 -9.84
N ALA A 134 -22.91 -15.38 -10.46
CA ALA A 134 -22.92 -15.58 -11.91
C ALA A 134 -24.21 -15.06 -12.57
#